data_AF-A0A7S1GK85-F1
#
_entry.id   AF-A0A7S1GK85-F1
#
_cell.length_a   1.000
_cell.length_b   1.000
_cell.length_c   1.000
_cell.angle_alpha   90.00
_cell.angle_beta   90.00
_cell.angle_gamma   90.00
#
_symmetry.space_group_name_H-M   'P 1'
#
loop_
_entity.id
_entity.type
_entity.pdbx_description
1 polymer ?
#
loop_
_entity_poly.entity_id
_entity_poly.type
_entity_poly.pdbx_seq_one_letter_code
_entity_poly.pdbx_strand_id
1 'polypeptide(L)'
;DKAPSAKILLDACQSVPHMKVDVQDLGVDFLAASGHKMCGPTGIGFLWGKEDLLNSMPPFLGGGEMIDQVTLEGSTFAPAPGRFEAGTPAIAQAIGLGAAIKYLNSIGMDEIEAYEHELAD
;
A
#
# COMPACT_ATOMS: atom_id res chain seq x y z
N ASP A 1 -24.20 -22.08 1.28
CA ASP A 1 -24.09 -20.61 1.24
C ASP A 1 -22.75 -20.21 0.66
N LYS A 2 -22.72 -19.73 -0.60
CA LYS A 2 -21.52 -19.09 -1.15
C LYS A 2 -21.56 -17.63 -0.73
N ALA A 3 -20.54 -17.17 -0.02
CA ALA A 3 -20.36 -15.75 0.22
C ALA A 3 -20.42 -14.98 -1.13
N PRO A 4 -21.03 -13.79 -1.18
CA PRO A 4 -21.15 -13.03 -2.41
C PRO A 4 -19.76 -12.71 -3.01
N SER A 5 -19.67 -12.67 -4.34
CA SER A 5 -18.43 -12.43 -5.11
C SER A 5 -17.92 -10.98 -5.05
N ALA A 6 -18.20 -10.27 -3.96
CA ALA A 6 -17.80 -8.88 -3.77
C ALA A 6 -16.30 -8.80 -3.50
N LYS A 7 -15.69 -7.68 -3.91
CA LYS A 7 -14.30 -7.35 -3.60
C LYS A 7 -14.24 -6.53 -2.31
N ILE A 8 -13.25 -6.81 -1.47
CA ILE A 8 -13.07 -6.16 -0.16
C ILE A 8 -11.85 -5.22 -0.22
N LEU A 9 -12.09 -3.94 -0.02
CA LEU A 9 -11.07 -2.92 0.21
C LEU A 9 -11.08 -2.55 1.70
N LEU A 10 -9.94 -2.73 2.38
CA LEU A 10 -9.76 -2.36 3.76
C LEU A 10 -9.02 -1.02 3.89
N ASP A 11 -9.63 -0.06 4.58
CA ASP A 11 -8.90 1.11 5.10
C ASP A 11 -8.15 0.69 6.37
N ALA A 12 -6.83 0.60 6.26
CA ALA A 12 -5.95 0.15 7.33
C ALA A 12 -5.10 1.30 7.90
N CYS A 13 -5.52 2.56 7.68
CA CYS A 13 -4.76 3.73 8.12
C CYS A 13 -4.58 3.81 9.64
N GLN A 14 -5.42 3.15 10.43
CA GLN A 14 -5.32 3.10 11.90
C GLN A 14 -4.93 1.73 12.45
N SER A 15 -4.80 0.70 11.60
CA SER A 15 -4.32 -0.61 12.06
C SER A 15 -2.84 -0.79 11.75
N VAL A 16 -2.40 -0.51 10.53
CA VAL A 16 -0.99 -0.65 10.11
C VAL A 16 0.03 0.02 11.06
N PRO A 17 -0.25 1.21 11.65
CA PRO A 17 0.72 1.83 12.56
C PRO A 17 0.80 1.20 13.96
N HIS A 18 -0.21 0.43 14.35
CA HIS A 18 -0.51 0.11 15.75
C HIS A 18 -0.55 -1.38 16.06
N MET A 19 -0.82 -2.22 15.06
CA MET A 19 -0.93 -3.66 15.23
C MET A 19 -0.37 -4.42 14.03
N LYS A 20 -0.11 -5.71 14.21
CA LYS A 20 0.31 -6.58 13.11
C LYS A 20 -0.85 -6.76 12.11
N VAL A 21 -0.57 -6.57 10.84
CA VAL A 21 -1.53 -6.74 9.74
C VAL A 21 -1.03 -7.79 8.77
N ASP A 22 -1.79 -8.87 8.61
CA ASP A 22 -1.53 -9.93 7.63
C ASP A 22 -2.64 -9.96 6.57
N VAL A 23 -2.33 -9.46 5.38
CA VAL A 23 -3.26 -9.40 4.25
C VAL A 23 -3.69 -10.77 3.71
N GLN A 24 -2.88 -11.81 3.92
CA GLN A 24 -3.23 -13.17 3.48
C GLN A 24 -4.23 -13.80 4.44
N ASP A 25 -4.00 -13.65 5.74
CA ASP A 25 -4.93 -14.13 6.79
C ASP A 25 -6.27 -13.38 6.74
N LEU A 26 -6.23 -12.05 6.55
CA LEU A 26 -7.43 -11.22 6.41
C LEU A 26 -8.26 -11.52 5.15
N GLY A 27 -7.64 -12.09 4.11
CA GLY A 27 -8.33 -12.44 2.85
C GLY A 27 -8.83 -11.26 2.01
N VAL A 28 -8.48 -10.02 2.37
CA VAL A 28 -8.90 -8.79 1.68
C VAL A 28 -8.37 -8.74 0.24
N ASP A 29 -9.06 -8.03 -0.64
CA ASP A 29 -8.64 -7.86 -2.03
C ASP A 29 -7.72 -6.66 -2.22
N PHE A 30 -7.92 -5.62 -1.39
CA PHE A 30 -7.11 -4.41 -1.35
C PHE A 30 -6.97 -3.90 0.08
N LEU A 31 -5.86 -3.21 0.36
CA LEU A 31 -5.58 -2.53 1.62
C LEU A 31 -4.87 -1.21 1.36
N ALA A 32 -5.35 -0.12 1.95
CA ALA A 32 -4.71 1.20 1.84
C ALA A 32 -4.22 1.69 3.21
N ALA A 33 -3.04 2.33 3.23
CA ALA A 33 -2.48 2.94 4.42
C ALA A 33 -1.64 4.19 4.09
N SER A 34 -1.48 5.07 5.10
CA SER A 34 -0.76 6.33 4.98
C SER A 34 0.53 6.33 5.81
N GLY A 35 1.65 6.71 5.21
CA GLY A 35 2.96 6.72 5.86
C GLY A 35 3.05 7.67 7.06
N HIS A 36 2.40 8.84 6.98
CA HIS A 36 2.43 9.87 8.02
C HIS A 36 1.73 9.48 9.34
N LYS A 37 1.04 8.34 9.37
CA LYS A 37 0.46 7.77 10.60
C LYS A 37 1.35 6.73 11.26
N MET A 38 2.38 6.26 10.57
CA MET A 38 3.27 5.17 11.00
C MET A 38 4.73 5.63 11.10
N CYS A 39 4.95 6.81 11.71
CA CYS A 39 6.25 7.46 11.86
C CYS A 39 6.96 7.82 10.52
N GLY A 40 6.30 7.65 9.39
CA GLY A 40 6.81 8.01 8.07
C GLY A 40 6.57 9.48 7.72
N PRO A 41 7.16 9.97 6.62
CA PRO A 41 6.94 11.34 6.16
C PRO A 41 5.53 11.55 5.59
N THR A 42 5.10 12.81 5.50
CA THR A 42 3.93 13.20 4.70
C THR A 42 4.22 13.05 3.20
N GLY A 43 3.15 13.00 2.38
CA GLY A 43 3.27 12.90 0.93
C GLY A 43 3.57 11.49 0.41
N ILE A 44 3.54 10.46 1.27
CA ILE A 44 3.63 9.05 0.87
C ILE A 44 2.61 8.19 1.63
N GLY A 45 2.06 7.23 0.91
CA GLY A 45 1.23 6.13 1.40
C GLY A 45 1.37 4.97 0.42
N PHE A 46 0.62 3.90 0.63
CA PHE A 46 0.66 2.76 -0.29
C PHE A 46 -0.71 2.10 -0.43
N LEU A 47 -0.89 1.46 -1.57
CA LEU A 47 -1.98 0.53 -1.84
C LEU A 47 -1.36 -0.86 -1.99
N TRP A 48 -1.81 -1.79 -1.17
CA TRP A 48 -1.65 -3.20 -1.42
C TRP A 48 -2.88 -3.73 -2.13
N GLY A 49 -2.69 -4.62 -3.11
CA GLY A 49 -3.77 -5.32 -3.78
C GLY A 49 -3.30 -6.67 -4.30
N LYS A 50 -4.22 -7.62 -4.46
CA LYS A 50 -3.89 -8.91 -5.07
C LYS A 50 -3.36 -8.71 -6.49
N GLU A 51 -2.31 -9.44 -6.84
CA GLU A 51 -1.57 -9.26 -8.10
C GLU A 51 -2.47 -9.43 -9.34
N ASP A 52 -3.34 -10.44 -9.32
CA ASP A 52 -4.30 -10.71 -10.40
C ASP A 52 -5.28 -9.55 -10.58
N LEU A 53 -5.75 -8.95 -9.48
CA LEU A 53 -6.61 -7.78 -9.51
C LEU A 53 -5.88 -6.55 -10.05
N LEU A 54 -4.69 -6.24 -9.53
CA LEU A 54 -3.89 -5.11 -9.99
C LEU A 54 -3.54 -5.21 -11.47
N ASN A 55 -3.19 -6.41 -11.94
CA ASN A 55 -2.90 -6.64 -13.36
C ASN A 55 -4.14 -6.58 -14.26
N SER A 56 -5.35 -6.83 -13.73
CA SER A 56 -6.62 -6.68 -14.45
C SER A 56 -7.13 -5.24 -14.51
N MET A 57 -6.63 -4.35 -13.63
CA MET A 57 -7.07 -2.97 -13.55
C MET A 57 -6.42 -2.09 -14.64
N PRO A 58 -7.18 -1.14 -15.22
CA PRO A 58 -6.62 -0.13 -16.11
C PRO A 58 -5.69 0.82 -15.34
N PRO A 59 -4.73 1.48 -16.00
CA PRO A 59 -3.93 2.52 -15.37
C PRO A 59 -4.82 3.66 -14.86
N PHE A 60 -4.36 4.34 -13.79
CA PHE A 60 -5.09 5.47 -13.23
C PHE A 60 -4.56 6.81 -13.74
N LEU A 61 -3.30 7.13 -13.43
CA LEU A 61 -2.58 8.28 -14.01
C LEU A 61 -1.74 7.80 -15.19
N GLY A 62 -1.61 8.64 -16.23
CA GLY A 62 -0.77 8.39 -17.39
C GLY A 62 0.43 9.33 -17.45
N GLY A 63 1.55 8.86 -18.00
CA GLY A 63 2.77 9.66 -18.14
C GLY A 63 4.02 8.80 -18.29
N GLY A 64 5.19 9.38 -18.02
CA GLY A 64 6.45 8.64 -17.94
C GLY A 64 6.44 7.60 -16.81
N GLU A 65 7.44 6.71 -16.81
CA GLU A 65 7.66 5.61 -15.84
C GLU A 65 6.62 4.48 -15.84
N MET A 66 5.33 4.76 -16.07
CA MET A 66 4.24 3.77 -16.04
C MET A 66 3.95 3.08 -17.38
N ILE A 67 4.54 3.60 -18.46
CA ILE A 67 4.43 3.10 -19.83
C ILE A 67 5.49 2.02 -20.11
N ASP A 68 5.14 1.07 -20.97
CA ASP A 68 6.09 0.12 -21.57
C ASP A 68 6.54 0.65 -22.94
N GLN A 69 5.60 1.04 -23.81
CA GLN A 69 5.88 1.70 -25.08
C GLN A 69 4.88 2.82 -25.36
N VAL A 70 5.35 3.86 -26.05
CA VAL A 70 4.53 5.00 -26.51
C VAL A 70 4.80 5.24 -27.99
N THR A 71 3.72 5.30 -28.77
CA THR A 71 3.73 5.73 -30.17
C THR A 71 2.81 6.96 -30.34
N LEU A 72 2.73 7.50 -31.56
CA LEU A 72 1.79 8.59 -31.84
C LEU A 72 0.33 8.13 -31.81
N GLU A 73 0.08 6.84 -32.04
CA GLU A 73 -1.24 6.23 -32.13
C GLU A 73 -1.74 5.66 -30.80
N GLY A 74 -0.85 5.40 -29.83
CA GLY A 74 -1.23 4.83 -28.55
C GLY A 74 -0.08 4.50 -27.60
N SER A 75 -0.38 3.78 -26.53
CA SER A 75 0.61 3.38 -25.53
C SER A 75 0.27 2.01 -24.94
N THR A 76 1.31 1.24 -24.60
CA THR A 76 1.22 0.06 -23.74
C THR A 76 1.73 0.41 -22.35
N PHE A 77 1.23 -0.30 -21.34
CA PHE A 77 1.53 0.00 -19.94
C PHE A 77 2.36 -1.10 -19.31
N ALA A 78 3.23 -0.73 -18.36
CA ALA A 78 3.95 -1.67 -17.54
C ALA A 78 2.99 -2.60 -16.77
N PRO A 79 3.45 -3.77 -16.28
CA PRO A 79 2.71 -4.54 -15.28
C PRO A 79 2.60 -3.76 -13.96
N ALA A 80 1.72 -4.21 -13.07
CA ALA A 80 1.74 -3.72 -11.69
C ALA A 80 3.08 -4.07 -11.00
N PRO A 81 3.63 -3.21 -10.12
CA PRO A 81 3.05 -1.96 -9.63
C PRO A 81 3.30 -0.75 -10.54
N GLY A 82 4.29 -0.80 -11.44
CA GLY A 82 4.74 0.35 -12.24
C GLY A 82 3.62 1.04 -13.03
N ARG A 83 2.61 0.28 -13.48
CA ARG A 83 1.39 0.82 -14.12
C ARG A 83 0.71 1.96 -13.35
N PHE A 84 0.82 1.96 -12.03
CA PHE A 84 0.11 2.89 -11.14
C PHE A 84 0.98 4.02 -10.61
N GLU A 85 2.27 4.06 -10.98
CA GLU A 85 3.27 4.99 -10.44
C GLU A 85 3.78 5.92 -11.54
N ALA A 86 2.90 6.77 -12.06
CA ALA A 86 3.19 7.66 -13.18
C ALA A 86 4.12 8.83 -12.78
N GLY A 87 5.19 9.03 -13.54
CA GLY A 87 6.16 10.11 -13.36
C GLY A 87 7.17 9.87 -12.24
N THR A 88 8.00 10.88 -11.97
CA THR A 88 9.02 10.79 -10.91
C THR A 88 8.35 10.58 -9.55
N PRO A 89 8.65 9.49 -8.82
CA PRO A 89 7.97 9.20 -7.57
C PRO A 89 8.47 10.11 -6.44
N ALA A 90 7.79 10.04 -5.29
CA ALA A 90 8.24 10.68 -4.05
C ALA A 90 9.43 9.91 -3.43
N ILE A 91 10.58 9.92 -4.11
CA ILE A 91 11.75 9.06 -3.83
C ILE A 91 12.19 9.16 -2.36
N ALA A 92 12.45 10.39 -1.89
CA ALA A 92 12.93 10.61 -0.52
C ALA A 92 11.89 10.16 0.52
N GLN A 93 10.61 10.38 0.23
CA GLN A 93 9.50 10.01 1.10
C GLN A 93 9.33 8.48 1.16
N ALA A 94 9.48 7.78 0.03
CA ALA A 94 9.46 6.31 -0.01
C ALA A 94 10.62 5.71 0.80
N ILE A 95 11.83 6.27 0.68
CA ILE A 95 12.98 5.89 1.50
C ILE A 95 12.69 6.15 2.99
N GLY A 96 12.14 7.31 3.32
CA GLY A 96 11.74 7.67 4.69
C GLY A 96 10.69 6.72 5.27
N LEU A 97 9.70 6.32 4.47
CA LEU A 97 8.71 5.30 4.86
C LEU A 97 9.38 3.95 5.12
N GLY A 98 10.33 3.54 4.27
CA GLY A 98 11.13 2.32 4.50
C GLY A 98 11.93 2.37 5.81
N ALA A 99 12.46 3.53 6.19
CA ALA A 99 13.12 3.72 7.48
C ALA A 99 12.13 3.63 8.66
N ALA A 100 10.95 4.22 8.53
CA ALA A 100 9.90 4.15 9.54
C ALA A 100 9.41 2.71 9.77
N ILE A 101 9.21 1.94 8.70
CA ILE A 101 8.86 0.52 8.78
C ILE A 101 9.95 -0.26 9.53
N LYS A 102 11.23 0.00 9.24
CA LYS A 102 12.34 -0.65 9.97
C LYS A 102 12.34 -0.29 11.46
N TYR A 103 12.04 0.96 11.80
CA TYR A 103 11.93 1.41 13.19
C TYR A 103 10.82 0.66 13.93
N LEU A 104 9.60 0.65 13.38
CA LEU A 104 8.46 -0.06 13.98
C LEU A 104 8.74 -1.56 14.14
N ASN A 105 9.29 -2.20 13.10
CA ASN A 105 9.68 -3.61 13.17
C ASN A 105 10.80 -3.89 14.19
N SER A 106 11.67 -2.92 14.48
CA SER A 106 12.73 -3.09 15.49
C SER A 106 12.20 -3.07 16.92
N ILE A 107 11.06 -2.41 17.14
CA ILE A 107 10.32 -2.46 18.42
C ILE A 107 9.50 -3.75 18.47
N GLY A 108 8.83 -4.09 17.36
CA GLY A 108 7.92 -5.22 17.24
C GLY A 108 6.47 -4.78 17.37
N MET A 109 5.63 -5.14 16.39
CA MET A 109 4.22 -4.69 16.37
C MET A 109 3.39 -5.28 17.52
N ASP A 110 3.70 -6.50 17.97
CA ASP A 110 2.99 -7.13 19.08
C ASP A 110 3.26 -6.37 20.41
N GLU A 111 4.49 -5.87 20.60
CA GLU A 111 4.85 -5.06 21.77
C GLU A 111 4.20 -3.68 21.73
N ILE A 112 4.11 -3.07 20.54
CA ILE A 112 3.41 -1.80 20.33
C ILE A 112 1.93 -1.96 20.68
N GLU A 113 1.25 -2.96 20.12
CA GLU A 113 -0.17 -3.22 20.36
C GLU A 113 -0.45 -3.47 21.85
N ALA A 114 0.36 -4.31 22.51
CA ALA A 114 0.20 -4.60 23.93
C ALA A 114 0.35 -3.35 24.80
N TYR A 115 1.36 -2.52 24.52
CA TYR A 115 1.58 -1.29 25.26
C TYR A 115 0.49 -0.25 25.03
N GLU A 116 -0.03 -0.13 23.81
CA GLU A 116 -1.15 0.77 23.52
C GLU A 116 -2.43 0.36 24.26
N HIS A 117 -2.69 -0.94 24.38
CA HIS A 117 -3.79 -1.44 25.20
C HIS A 117 -3.60 -1.09 26.68
N GLU A 118 -2.41 -1.26 27.25
CA GLU A 118 -2.12 -0.89 28.64
C GLU A 118 -2.38 0.61 28.91
N LEU A 119 -2.08 1.48 27.95
CA LEU A 119 -2.29 2.93 28.09
C LEU A 119 -3.77 3.36 27.96
N ALA A 120 -4.61 2.53 27.35
CA ALA A 120 -6.00 2.84 27.09
C ALA A 120 -6.96 2.38 28.22
N ASP A 121 -6.47 1.54 29.13
CA ASP A 121 -7.16 1.07 30.34
C ASP A 121 -7.10 2.11 31.49
#